data_AF-A0A257MB17-F1
#
_entry.id   AF-A0A257MB17-F1
#
_cell.length_a   1.000
_cell.length_b   1.000
_cell.length_c   1.000
_cell.angle_alpha   90.00
_cell.angle_beta   90.00
_cell.angle_gamma   90.00
#
_symmetry.space_group_name_H-M   'P 1'
#
loop_
_entity.id
_entity.type
_entity.pdbx_description
1 polymer ?
#
loop_
_entity_poly.entity_id
_entity_poly.type
_entity_poly.pdbx_seq_one_letter_code
_entity_poly.pdbx_strand_id
1 'polypeptide(L)'
;GLLFWRSFAQWLGGMGIILLFVAILPRLGVAGRQLYRAEVPGPEKDALTPRIKQTARVLWVVYILLTVAEVVMLYLAKMPLFDSLCNTFASMATGGFSPQASNIMAYGSWKIDAIITLFCFLAGANFALHYRMLSSDRRAIFKDPEFKFYSLIVLAATATVILWGGLEGDIFRWSPS
;
A
#
# COMPACT_ATOMS: atom_id res chain seq x y z
N GLY A 1 -0.95 -1.34 -25.08
CA GLY A 1 0.26 -0.52 -24.86
C GLY A 1 0.03 0.58 -23.85
N LEU A 2 -0.71 1.64 -24.23
CA LEU A 2 -0.89 2.84 -23.41
C LEU A 2 -1.45 2.59 -21.99
N LEU A 3 -2.47 1.74 -21.87
CA LEU A 3 -3.08 1.41 -20.57
C LEU A 3 -2.08 0.81 -19.59
N PHE A 4 -1.23 -0.10 -20.07
CA PHE A 4 -0.17 -0.71 -19.27
C PHE A 4 0.86 0.34 -18.82
N TRP A 5 1.31 1.21 -19.73
CA TRP A 5 2.26 2.26 -19.39
C TRP A 5 1.74 3.19 -18.30
N ARG A 6 0.47 3.59 -18.39
CA ARG A 6 -0.20 4.40 -17.38
C ARG A 6 -0.22 3.71 -16.01
N SER A 7 -0.64 2.45 -15.95
CA SER A 7 -0.67 1.68 -14.70
C SER A 7 0.74 1.46 -14.15
N PHE A 8 1.70 1.12 -15.01
CA PHE A 8 3.09 0.92 -14.63
C PHE A 8 3.74 2.20 -14.08
N ALA A 9 3.45 3.37 -14.67
CA ALA A 9 3.91 4.65 -14.17
C ALA A 9 3.34 4.96 -12.76
N GLN A 10 2.09 4.59 -12.48
CA GLN A 10 1.55 4.70 -11.11
C GLN A 10 2.28 3.80 -10.13
N TRP A 11 2.54 2.55 -10.51
CA TRP A 11 3.28 1.61 -9.67
C TRP A 11 4.70 2.12 -9.36
N LEU A 12 5.40 2.67 -10.36
CA LEU A 12 6.66 3.37 -10.16
C LEU A 12 6.52 4.60 -9.26
N GLY A 13 5.44 5.37 -9.40
CA GLY A 13 5.15 6.53 -8.56
C GLY A 13 4.89 6.16 -7.10
N GLY A 14 4.12 5.10 -6.85
CA GLY A 14 3.85 4.54 -5.52
C GLY A 14 5.13 4.08 -4.83
N MET A 15 6.02 3.40 -5.55
CA MET A 15 7.34 3.07 -5.01
C MET A 15 8.23 4.31 -4.85
N GLY A 16 8.15 5.25 -5.77
CA GLY A 16 8.89 6.52 -5.75
C GLY A 16 8.61 7.33 -4.49
N ILE A 17 7.34 7.48 -4.10
CA ILE A 17 6.97 8.22 -2.89
C ILE A 17 7.52 7.54 -1.63
N ILE A 18 7.47 6.21 -1.55
CA ILE A 18 8.04 5.43 -0.44
C ILE A 18 9.55 5.71 -0.32
N LEU A 19 10.28 5.68 -1.45
CA LEU A 19 11.72 5.97 -1.47
C LEU A 19 12.06 7.42 -1.11
N LEU A 20 11.25 8.37 -1.58
CA LEU A 20 11.41 9.78 -1.22
C LEU A 20 11.28 9.99 0.29
N PHE A 21 10.27 9.40 0.93
CA PHE A 21 10.13 9.45 2.38
C PHE A 21 11.36 8.86 3.08
N VAL A 22 11.83 7.68 2.67
CA VAL A 22 13.00 7.04 3.29
C VAL A 22 14.28 7.86 3.11
N ALA A 23 14.42 8.57 1.99
CA ALA A 23 15.57 9.42 1.72
C ALA A 23 15.54 10.74 2.51
N ILE A 24 14.34 11.33 2.70
CA ILE A 24 14.17 12.67 3.30
C ILE A 24 14.02 12.60 4.83
N LEU A 25 13.24 11.65 5.35
CA LEU A 25 12.90 11.54 6.78
C LEU A 25 14.12 11.54 7.72
N PRO A 26 15.23 10.83 7.41
CA PRO A 26 16.41 10.85 8.27
C PRO A 26 17.00 12.26 8.43
N ARG A 27 16.98 13.08 7.38
CA ARG A 27 17.52 14.44 7.42
C ARG A 27 16.68 15.37 8.30
N LEU A 28 15.35 15.25 8.24
CA LEU A 28 14.42 15.98 9.11
C LEU A 28 14.59 15.56 10.59
N GLY A 29 14.72 14.26 10.85
CA GLY A 29 14.97 13.74 12.21
C GLY A 29 16.37 14.06 12.76
N VAL A 30 17.35 14.33 11.90
CA VAL A 30 18.67 14.86 12.30
C VAL A 30 18.58 16.36 12.61
N ALA A 31 17.83 17.16 11.83
CA ALA A 31 17.62 18.57 12.12
C ALA A 31 16.92 18.81 13.48
N GLY A 32 15.91 17.99 13.82
CA GLY A 32 15.27 18.04 15.15
C GLY A 32 16.20 17.62 16.30
N ARG A 33 17.11 16.67 16.06
CA ARG A 33 18.14 16.27 17.03
C ARG A 33 19.30 17.25 17.12
N GLN A 34 19.60 18.02 16.06
CA GLN A 34 20.59 19.09 16.07
C GLN A 34 20.13 20.29 16.92
N LEU A 35 18.84 20.61 16.92
CA LEU A 35 18.24 21.59 17.85
C LEU A 35 18.37 21.18 19.32
N TYR A 36 18.35 19.86 19.61
CA TYR A 36 18.56 19.30 20.96
C TYR A 36 20.04 19.08 21.31
N ARG A 37 20.93 19.06 20.31
CA ARG A 37 22.38 18.78 20.45
C ARG A 37 23.24 20.03 20.66
N ALA A 38 22.64 21.22 20.82
CA ALA A 38 23.37 22.40 21.26
C ALA A 38 24.02 22.24 22.66
N GLU A 39 23.64 21.20 23.42
CA GLU A 39 24.04 21.01 24.82
C GLU A 39 25.14 19.97 25.09
N VAL A 40 25.57 19.13 24.12
CA VAL A 40 26.61 18.11 24.39
C VAL A 40 27.54 17.88 23.20
N PRO A 41 28.86 18.19 23.30
CA PRO A 41 29.81 17.92 22.24
C PRO A 41 30.29 16.46 22.30
N GLY A 42 30.14 15.73 21.20
CA GLY A 42 30.70 14.39 21.02
C GLY A 42 30.85 14.06 19.53
N PRO A 43 31.94 13.40 19.10
CA PRO A 43 32.19 13.13 17.70
C PRO A 43 31.38 11.92 17.23
N GLU A 44 30.75 11.99 16.05
CA GLU A 44 30.19 10.78 15.43
C GLU A 44 30.57 10.63 13.96
N LYS A 45 30.94 9.38 13.62
CA LYS A 45 31.15 8.91 12.27
C LYS A 45 29.82 8.90 11.52
N ASP A 46 29.77 9.66 10.44
CA ASP A 46 28.59 9.86 9.61
C ASP A 46 28.39 8.65 8.67
N ALA A 47 27.67 7.63 9.15
CA ALA A 47 27.29 6.45 8.37
C ALA A 47 25.77 6.42 8.09
N LEU A 48 25.19 7.58 7.76
CA LEU A 48 23.77 7.70 7.38
C LEU A 48 23.46 6.93 6.07
N THR A 49 24.40 6.87 5.13
CA THR A 49 24.25 6.25 3.81
C THR A 49 23.99 4.73 3.80
N PRO A 50 24.72 3.87 4.56
CA PRO A 50 24.47 2.43 4.54
C PRO A 50 23.07 2.05 5.05
N ARG A 51 22.53 2.78 6.04
CA ARG A 51 21.20 2.49 6.62
C ARG A 51 20.06 2.83 5.65
N ILE A 52 20.16 3.93 4.90
CA ILE A 52 19.12 4.33 3.92
C ILE A 52 18.98 3.28 2.81
N LYS A 53 20.11 2.82 2.25
CA LYS A 53 20.11 1.80 1.19
C LYS A 53 19.51 0.48 1.66
N GLN A 54 19.80 0.09 2.91
CA GLN A 54 19.22 -1.12 3.50
C GLN A 54 17.71 -1.00 3.69
N THR A 55 17.22 0.12 4.24
CA THR A 55 15.78 0.37 4.41
C THR A 55 15.06 0.40 3.06
N ALA A 56 15.59 1.10 2.07
CA ALA A 56 15.01 1.15 0.72
C ALA A 56 14.89 -0.25 0.09
N ARG A 57 15.92 -1.08 0.24
CA ARG A 57 15.91 -2.47 -0.26
C ARG A 57 14.82 -3.30 0.41
N VAL A 58 14.68 -3.18 1.73
CA VAL A 58 13.65 -3.90 2.50
C VAL A 58 12.25 -3.54 2.01
N LEU A 59 11.97 -2.25 1.86
CA LEU A 59 10.66 -1.78 1.42
C LEU A 59 10.37 -2.19 -0.03
N TRP A 60 11.38 -2.16 -0.91
CA TRP A 60 11.25 -2.63 -2.29
C TRP A 60 10.86 -4.11 -2.37
N VAL A 61 11.47 -4.95 -1.54
CA VAL A 61 11.15 -6.39 -1.50
C VAL A 61 9.70 -6.61 -1.08
N VAL A 62 9.21 -5.90 -0.05
CA VAL A 62 7.81 -6.01 0.37
C VAL A 62 6.86 -5.52 -0.72
N TYR A 63 7.17 -4.39 -1.36
CA TYR A 63 6.35 -3.82 -2.43
C TYR A 63 6.16 -4.81 -3.59
N ILE A 64 7.26 -5.43 -4.04
CA ILE A 64 7.23 -6.46 -5.09
C ILE A 64 6.48 -7.71 -4.62
N LEU A 65 6.70 -8.16 -3.39
CA LEU A 65 6.05 -9.36 -2.85
C LEU A 65 4.53 -9.20 -2.82
N LEU A 66 4.04 -8.07 -2.32
CA LEU A 66 2.61 -7.75 -2.31
C LEU A 66 2.05 -7.61 -3.73
N THR A 67 2.78 -6.94 -4.63
CA THR A 67 2.42 -6.82 -6.06
C THR A 67 2.25 -8.21 -6.70
N VAL A 68 3.24 -9.10 -6.55
CA VAL A 68 3.15 -10.44 -7.14
C VAL A 68 2.01 -11.25 -6.53
N ALA A 69 1.81 -11.13 -5.21
CA ALA A 69 0.71 -11.82 -4.53
C ALA A 69 -0.66 -11.36 -5.05
N GLU A 70 -0.88 -10.06 -5.25
CA GLU A 70 -2.14 -9.52 -5.79
C GLU A 70 -2.37 -10.00 -7.23
N VAL A 71 -1.36 -9.93 -8.11
CA VAL A 71 -1.48 -10.41 -9.51
C VAL A 71 -1.90 -11.88 -9.53
N VAL A 72 -1.27 -12.72 -8.70
CA VAL A 72 -1.59 -14.15 -8.64
C VAL A 72 -3.02 -14.36 -8.15
N MET A 73 -3.45 -13.67 -7.08
CA MET A 73 -4.80 -13.81 -6.56
C MET A 73 -5.87 -13.35 -7.57
N LEU A 74 -5.65 -12.24 -8.26
CA LEU A 74 -6.56 -11.74 -9.31
C LEU A 74 -6.63 -12.66 -10.51
N TYR A 75 -5.49 -13.20 -10.94
CA TYR A 75 -5.45 -14.18 -12.03
C TYR A 75 -6.21 -15.46 -11.66
N LEU A 76 -6.03 -15.96 -10.43
CA LEU A 76 -6.79 -17.10 -9.91
C LEU A 76 -8.30 -16.80 -9.77
N ALA A 77 -8.66 -15.55 -9.52
CA ALA A 77 -10.03 -15.06 -9.53
C ALA A 77 -10.63 -14.90 -10.95
N LYS A 78 -9.93 -15.40 -11.98
CA LYS A 78 -10.34 -15.41 -13.40
C LYS A 78 -10.27 -14.05 -14.10
N MET A 79 -9.56 -13.08 -13.53
CA MET A 79 -9.24 -11.85 -14.25
C MET A 79 -8.18 -12.14 -15.33
N PRO A 80 -8.31 -11.58 -16.56
CA PRO A 80 -7.26 -11.68 -17.57
C PRO A 80 -5.90 -11.22 -17.02
N LEU A 81 -4.79 -11.84 -17.44
CA LEU A 81 -3.46 -11.52 -16.89
C LEU A 81 -3.09 -10.05 -17.09
N PHE A 82 -3.39 -9.49 -18.26
CA PHE A 82 -3.17 -8.07 -18.57
C PHE A 82 -3.91 -7.16 -17.59
N ASP A 83 -5.18 -7.47 -17.33
CA ASP A 83 -6.03 -6.73 -16.42
C ASP A 83 -5.55 -6.89 -14.97
N SER A 84 -5.14 -8.10 -14.58
CA SER A 84 -4.59 -8.40 -13.25
C SER A 84 -3.36 -7.55 -12.96
N LEU A 85 -2.45 -7.41 -13.92
CA LEU A 85 -1.27 -6.55 -13.82
C LEU A 85 -1.65 -5.08 -13.69
N CYS A 86 -2.52 -4.59 -14.59
CA CYS A 86 -2.87 -3.17 -14.62
C CYS A 86 -3.62 -2.72 -13.35
N ASN A 87 -4.54 -3.55 -12.84
CA ASN A 87 -5.27 -3.28 -11.61
C ASN A 87 -4.33 -3.38 -10.40
N THR A 88 -3.47 -4.40 -10.32
CA THR A 88 -2.49 -4.52 -9.21
C THR A 88 -1.58 -3.29 -9.14
N PHE A 89 -1.06 -2.84 -10.28
CA PHE A 89 -0.20 -1.66 -10.34
C PHE A 89 -0.89 -0.39 -9.82
N ALA A 90 -2.17 -0.24 -10.12
CA ALA A 90 -2.97 0.87 -9.60
C ALA A 90 -3.31 0.69 -8.11
N SER A 91 -3.69 -0.52 -7.66
CA SER A 91 -4.03 -0.85 -6.28
C SER A 91 -2.85 -0.64 -5.32
N MET A 92 -1.68 -1.16 -5.68
CA MET A 92 -0.44 -1.03 -4.89
C MET A 92 0.06 0.42 -4.82
N ALA A 93 -0.34 1.27 -5.76
CA ALA A 93 -0.08 2.71 -5.73
C ALA A 93 -1.24 3.51 -5.12
N THR A 94 -2.31 2.84 -4.65
CA THR A 94 -3.56 3.45 -4.16
C THR A 94 -4.21 4.42 -5.16
N GLY A 95 -4.03 4.16 -6.46
CA GLY A 95 -4.41 5.05 -7.56
C GLY A 95 -5.76 4.78 -8.22
N GLY A 96 -6.37 3.62 -8.00
CA GLY A 96 -7.76 3.32 -8.40
C GLY A 96 -8.07 3.23 -9.90
N PHE A 97 -7.06 3.21 -10.77
CA PHE A 97 -7.24 3.03 -12.21
C PHE A 97 -7.40 1.57 -12.62
N SER A 98 -8.25 1.34 -13.63
CA SER A 98 -8.43 0.05 -14.29
C SER A 98 -8.31 0.21 -15.81
N PRO A 99 -7.95 -0.86 -16.54
CA PRO A 99 -8.02 -0.87 -18.00
C PRO A 99 -9.46 -0.89 -18.54
N GLN A 100 -10.44 -1.26 -17.72
CA GLN A 100 -11.86 -1.32 -18.12
C GLN A 100 -12.57 0.02 -17.87
N ALA A 101 -13.48 0.40 -18.77
CA ALA A 101 -14.22 1.66 -18.68
C ALA A 101 -15.13 1.74 -17.45
N SER A 102 -15.81 0.64 -17.11
CA SER A 102 -16.59 0.50 -15.87
C SER A 102 -15.75 0.11 -14.65
N ASN A 103 -14.43 0.27 -14.72
CA ASN A 103 -13.49 -0.04 -13.66
C ASN A 103 -13.63 -1.51 -13.17
N ILE A 104 -13.48 -1.79 -11.87
CA ILE A 104 -13.58 -3.15 -11.31
C ILE A 104 -14.99 -3.74 -11.46
N MET A 105 -16.03 -2.91 -11.59
CA MET A 105 -17.41 -3.38 -11.79
C MET A 105 -17.55 -4.22 -13.06
N ALA A 106 -16.69 -4.02 -14.06
CA ALA A 106 -16.66 -4.80 -15.31
C ALA A 106 -16.50 -6.32 -15.09
N TYR A 107 -15.84 -6.73 -14.00
CA TYR A 107 -15.55 -8.14 -13.75
C TYR A 107 -16.67 -8.84 -12.97
N GLY A 108 -17.62 -8.09 -12.39
CA GLY A 108 -18.82 -8.62 -11.74
C GLY A 108 -18.56 -9.67 -10.67
N SER A 109 -17.42 -9.63 -9.98
CA SER A 109 -16.98 -10.70 -9.07
C SER A 109 -16.59 -10.11 -7.72
N TRP A 110 -17.38 -10.42 -6.69
CA TRP A 110 -17.10 -9.99 -5.31
C TRP A 110 -15.71 -10.43 -4.81
N LYS A 111 -15.16 -11.52 -5.38
CA LYS A 111 -13.81 -12.01 -5.04
C LYS A 111 -12.74 -11.01 -5.48
N ILE A 112 -12.90 -10.43 -6.67
CA ILE A 112 -11.97 -9.43 -7.21
C ILE A 112 -12.04 -8.16 -6.35
N ASP A 113 -13.25 -7.71 -6.02
CA ASP A 113 -13.47 -6.54 -5.16
C ASP A 113 -12.82 -6.72 -3.78
N ALA A 114 -13.01 -7.90 -3.17
CA ALA A 114 -12.42 -8.23 -1.88
C ALA A 114 -10.89 -8.29 -1.93
N ILE A 115 -10.31 -8.88 -2.99
CA ILE A 115 -8.85 -8.93 -3.18
C ILE A 115 -8.29 -7.51 -3.30
N ILE A 116 -8.84 -6.69 -4.20
CA ILE A 116 -8.35 -5.31 -4.43
C ILE A 116 -8.50 -4.47 -3.16
N THR A 117 -9.62 -4.59 -2.45
CA THR A 117 -9.85 -3.86 -1.20
C THR A 117 -8.82 -4.24 -0.13
N LEU A 118 -8.54 -5.54 0.01
CA LEU A 118 -7.53 -6.03 0.94
C LEU A 118 -6.14 -5.50 0.59
N PHE A 119 -5.72 -5.57 -0.67
CA PHE A 119 -4.40 -5.10 -1.08
C PHE A 119 -4.27 -3.58 -1.02
N CYS A 120 -5.34 -2.83 -1.28
CA CYS A 120 -5.36 -1.39 -1.08
C CYS A 120 -5.18 -1.02 0.40
N PHE A 121 -5.83 -1.77 1.31
CA PHE A 121 -5.64 -1.62 2.75
C PHE A 121 -4.21 -1.96 3.20
N LEU A 122 -3.63 -3.03 2.67
CA LEU A 122 -2.24 -3.40 2.95
C LEU A 122 -1.24 -2.37 2.39
N ALA A 123 -1.47 -1.88 1.17
CA ALA A 123 -0.63 -0.87 0.53
C ALA A 123 -0.71 0.49 1.24
N GLY A 124 -1.84 0.82 1.87
CA GLY A 124 -1.97 2.05 2.67
C GLY A 124 -1.27 1.97 4.05
N ALA A 125 -0.97 0.77 4.54
CA ALA A 125 -0.29 0.57 5.81
C ALA A 125 1.24 0.64 5.67
N ASN A 126 1.93 0.81 6.80
CA ASN A 126 3.37 0.99 6.84
C ASN A 126 4.14 -0.25 6.32
N PHE A 127 4.87 -0.11 5.20
CA PHE A 127 5.64 -1.20 4.57
C PHE A 127 6.76 -1.76 5.46
N ALA A 128 7.33 -0.96 6.37
CA ALA A 128 8.32 -1.45 7.32
C ALA A 128 7.70 -2.44 8.33
N LEU A 129 6.42 -2.24 8.65
CA LEU A 129 5.68 -3.11 9.56
C LEU A 129 5.34 -4.45 8.91
N HIS A 130 4.99 -4.45 7.62
CA HIS A 130 4.86 -5.66 6.81
C HIS A 130 6.15 -6.48 6.80
N TYR A 131 7.30 -5.83 6.59
CA TYR A 131 8.59 -6.52 6.65
C TYR A 131 8.85 -7.14 8.03
N ARG A 132 8.57 -6.39 9.11
CA ARG A 132 8.76 -6.86 10.49
C ARG A 132 7.87 -8.07 10.79
N MET A 133 6.63 -8.08 10.29
CA MET A 133 5.71 -9.20 10.39
C MET A 133 6.24 -10.45 9.68
N LEU A 134 6.82 -10.28 8.48
CA LEU A 134 7.38 -11.38 7.69
C LEU A 134 8.69 -11.95 8.28
N SER A 135 9.50 -11.12 8.94
CA SER A 135 10.86 -11.49 9.34
C SER A 135 11.02 -11.90 10.81
N SER A 136 10.32 -11.23 11.74
CA SER A 136 10.71 -11.28 13.17
C SER A 136 9.54 -11.45 14.13
N ASP A 137 8.47 -10.66 14.02
CA ASP A 137 7.34 -10.74 14.95
C ASP A 137 6.01 -10.65 14.17
N ARG A 138 5.35 -11.80 14.02
CA ARG A 138 4.04 -11.91 13.34
C ARG A 138 2.95 -11.08 14.03
N ARG A 139 3.12 -10.72 15.30
CA ARG A 139 2.17 -9.89 16.07
C ARG A 139 2.55 -8.40 16.08
N ALA A 140 3.63 -8.00 15.40
CA ALA A 140 4.07 -6.61 15.36
C ALA A 140 2.98 -5.66 14.86
N ILE A 141 2.25 -6.06 13.80
CA ILE A 141 1.14 -5.29 13.23
C ILE A 141 0.07 -4.95 14.27
N PHE A 142 -0.32 -5.92 15.10
CA PHE A 142 -1.40 -5.73 16.08
C PHE A 142 -0.97 -4.99 17.35
N LYS A 143 0.33 -4.77 17.56
CA LYS A 143 0.85 -3.99 18.69
C LYS A 143 1.06 -2.54 18.31
N ASP A 144 1.25 -2.26 17.02
CA ASP A 144 1.62 -0.96 16.52
C ASP A 144 0.46 0.05 16.61
N PRO A 145 0.67 1.22 17.25
CA PRO A 145 -0.39 2.22 17.41
C PRO A 145 -0.74 2.93 16.10
N GLU A 146 0.22 3.10 15.18
CA GLU A 146 -0.01 3.73 13.87
C GLU A 146 -0.92 2.84 13.02
N PHE A 147 -0.65 1.53 12.98
CA PHE A 147 -1.50 0.58 12.28
C PHE A 147 -2.91 0.49 12.87
N LYS A 148 -3.05 0.51 14.20
CA LYS A 148 -4.37 0.54 14.86
C LYS A 148 -5.15 1.80 14.50
N PHE A 149 -4.50 2.95 14.53
CA PHE A 149 -5.12 4.23 14.20
C PHE A 149 -5.52 4.29 12.73
N TYR A 150 -4.64 3.88 11.82
CA TYR A 150 -4.94 3.71 10.40
C TYR A 150 -6.17 2.82 10.19
N SER A 151 -6.17 1.63 10.82
CA SER A 151 -7.29 0.67 10.73
C SER A 151 -8.59 1.27 11.23
N LEU A 152 -8.55 2.00 12.35
CA LEU A 152 -9.71 2.69 12.91
C LEU A 152 -10.27 3.73 11.95
N ILE A 153 -9.41 4.55 11.33
CA ILE A 153 -9.84 5.56 10.34
C ILE A 153 -10.50 4.89 9.15
N VAL A 154 -9.88 3.85 8.59
CA VAL A 154 -10.44 3.14 7.43
C VAL A 154 -11.82 2.56 7.78
N LEU A 155 -11.93 1.86 8.92
CA LEU A 155 -13.20 1.28 9.35
C LEU A 155 -14.27 2.34 9.64
N ALA A 156 -13.90 3.45 10.28
CA ALA A 156 -14.82 4.56 10.54
C ALA A 156 -15.30 5.23 9.25
N ALA A 157 -14.40 5.45 8.29
CA ALA A 157 -14.75 5.98 6.97
C ALA A 157 -15.68 5.02 6.22
N THR A 158 -15.35 3.73 6.18
CA THR A 158 -16.20 2.71 5.55
C THR A 158 -17.58 2.64 6.22
N ALA A 159 -17.65 2.65 7.55
CA ALA A 159 -18.91 2.65 8.28
C ALA A 159 -19.75 3.90 7.97
N THR A 160 -19.11 5.07 7.90
CA THR A 160 -19.80 6.32 7.56
C THR A 160 -20.39 6.27 6.15
N VAL A 161 -19.63 5.76 5.17
CA VAL A 161 -20.13 5.59 3.80
C VAL A 161 -21.33 4.64 3.74
N ILE A 162 -21.27 3.52 4.46
CA ILE A 162 -22.37 2.55 4.52
C ILE A 162 -23.62 3.14 5.19
N LEU A 163 -23.44 3.87 6.30
CA LEU A 163 -24.54 4.45 7.07
C LEU A 163 -25.19 5.66 6.35
N TRP A 164 -24.39 6.49 5.68
CA TRP A 164 -24.84 7.72 5.04
C TRP A 164 -25.32 7.49 3.60
N GLY A 165 -24.72 6.54 2.88
CA GLY A 165 -25.14 6.17 1.53
C GLY A 165 -26.50 5.45 1.48
N GLY A 166 -27.07 5.11 2.64
CA GLY A 166 -28.23 4.24 2.75
C GLY A 166 -27.89 2.81 2.34
N LEU A 167 -28.53 1.82 2.96
CA LEU A 167 -28.55 0.43 2.46
C LEU A 167 -29.37 0.32 1.16
N GLU A 168 -29.29 1.29 0.25
CA GLU A 168 -29.89 1.26 -1.09
C GLU A 168 -28.92 0.72 -2.15
N GLY A 169 -27.79 0.15 -1.72
CA GLY A 169 -26.97 -0.70 -2.57
C GLY A 169 -27.52 -2.12 -2.59
N ASP A 170 -27.86 -2.62 -3.77
CA ASP A 170 -28.11 -4.02 -4.13
C ASP A 170 -26.92 -4.97 -3.81
N ILE A 171 -26.24 -4.82 -2.67
CA ILE A 171 -25.10 -5.65 -2.24
C ILE A 171 -25.47 -7.13 -2.09
N PHE A 172 -26.77 -7.46 -2.01
CA PHE A 172 -27.31 -8.82 -1.95
C PHE A 172 -28.12 -9.26 -3.19
N ARG A 173 -28.27 -8.41 -4.21
CA ARG A 173 -29.05 -8.72 -5.43
C ARG A 173 -28.16 -8.94 -6.65
N TRP A 174 -27.07 -9.69 -6.49
CA TRP A 174 -26.31 -10.19 -7.62
C TRP A 174 -27.03 -11.43 -8.19
N SER A 175 -27.90 -11.22 -9.18
CA SER A 175 -28.46 -12.29 -10.02
C SER A 175 -27.94 -12.11 -11.44
N PRO A 176 -27.13 -13.03 -11.98
CA PRO A 176 -26.80 -13.02 -13.39
C PRO A 176 -28.01 -13.58 -14.16
N SER A 177 -28.61 -12.76 -15.02
CA SER A 177 -29.40 -13.22 -16.17
C SER A 177 -28.65 -12.86 -17.44
#